data_AF-A0A920NWV0-F1
#
_entry.id   AF-A0A920NWV0-F1
#
_cell.length_a   1.000
_cell.length_b   1.000
_cell.length_c   1.000
_cell.angle_alpha   90.00
_cell.angle_beta   90.00
_cell.angle_gamma   90.00
#
_symmetry.space_group_name_H-M   'P 1'
#
loop_
_entity.id
_entity.type
_entity.pdbx_description
1 polymer ?
#
loop_
_entity_poly.entity_id
_entity_poly.type
_entity_poly.pdbx_seq_one_letter_code
_entity_poly.pdbx_strand_id
1 'polypeptide(L)'
;MKSFLIFFAYVCIWTTPFQLIFFLWGLAVVFNSEATVISLTNELFLSEKLPWFYSWIRPFSYFIFPDVFASWIWSIPFNIHVFLKGFFSTWLGLWLLPIAKKMP
;
A
#
# COMPACT_ATOMS: atom_id res chain seq x y z
N MET A 1 -25.45 -3.68 -7.63
CA MET A 1 -24.29 -4.45 -7.13
C MET A 1 -23.25 -4.72 -8.21
N LYS A 2 -23.65 -5.20 -9.40
CA LYS A 2 -22.76 -5.40 -10.57
C LYS A 2 -21.81 -4.23 -10.85
N SER A 3 -22.32 -3.02 -11.04
CA SER A 3 -21.50 -1.85 -11.37
C SER A 3 -20.47 -1.51 -10.29
N PHE A 4 -20.82 -1.68 -9.02
CA PHE A 4 -19.91 -1.48 -7.90
C PHE A 4 -18.77 -2.51 -7.90
N LEU A 5 -19.07 -3.79 -8.11
CA LEU A 5 -18.04 -4.84 -8.16
C LEU A 5 -17.10 -4.67 -9.35
N ILE A 6 -17.63 -4.26 -10.51
CA ILE A 6 -16.81 -3.94 -11.69
C ILE A 6 -15.90 -2.76 -11.40
N PHE A 7 -16.44 -1.67 -10.83
CA PHE A 7 -15.65 -0.51 -10.43
C PHE A 7 -14.55 -0.89 -9.43
N PHE A 8 -14.89 -1.64 -8.38
CA PHE A 8 -13.92 -2.09 -7.37
C PHE A 8 -12.81 -2.95 -7.98
N ALA A 9 -13.17 -3.89 -8.86
CA ALA A 9 -12.19 -4.72 -9.57
C ALA A 9 -11.25 -3.88 -10.45
N TYR A 10 -11.77 -2.85 -11.13
CA TYR A 10 -10.95 -1.93 -11.90
C TYR A 10 -10.01 -1.10 -11.01
N VAL A 11 -10.47 -0.60 -9.87
CA VAL A 11 -9.61 0.12 -8.91
C VAL A 11 -8.47 -0.78 -8.44
N CYS A 12 -8.77 -2.02 -8.06
CA CYS A 12 -7.78 -3.00 -7.64
C CYS A 12 -6.65 -3.20 -8.68
N ILE A 13 -7.01 -3.35 -9.96
CA ILE A 13 -6.05 -3.53 -11.07
C ILE A 13 -5.34 -2.20 -11.41
N TRP A 14 -6.05 -1.09 -11.38
CA TRP A 14 -5.50 0.22 -11.75
C TRP A 14 -4.49 0.73 -10.72
N THR A 15 -4.60 0.32 -9.46
CA THR A 15 -3.61 0.66 -8.42
C THR A 15 -2.29 -0.12 -8.52
N THR A 16 -2.26 -1.23 -9.29
CA THR A 16 -1.08 -2.11 -9.40
C THR A 16 0.19 -1.40 -9.86
N PRO A 17 0.19 -0.54 -10.90
CA PRO A 17 1.41 0.16 -11.33
C PRO A 17 1.97 1.06 -10.23
N PHE A 18 1.11 1.75 -9.47
CA PHE A 18 1.54 2.58 -8.35
C PHE A 18 2.19 1.75 -7.25
N GLN A 19 1.59 0.60 -6.90
CA GLN A 19 2.15 -0.32 -5.91
C GLN A 19 3.52 -0.85 -6.34
N LEU A 20 3.69 -1.17 -7.63
CA LEU A 20 4.96 -1.62 -8.17
C LEU A 20 6.02 -0.52 -8.15
N ILE A 21 5.65 0.73 -8.48
CA ILE A 21 6.55 1.89 -8.36
C ILE A 21 7.01 2.06 -6.91
N PHE A 22 6.10 2.05 -5.94
CA PHE A 22 6.46 2.19 -4.53
C PHE A 22 7.32 1.03 -4.05
N PHE A 23 7.02 -0.20 -4.45
CA PHE A 23 7.82 -1.37 -4.11
C PHE A 23 9.25 -1.27 -4.65
N LEU A 24 9.41 -0.93 -5.93
CA LEU A 24 10.73 -0.72 -6.55
C LEU A 24 11.49 0.44 -5.91
N TRP A 25 10.79 1.51 -5.55
CA TRP A 25 11.40 2.64 -4.85
C TRP A 25 11.91 2.23 -3.46
N GLY A 26 11.11 1.49 -2.69
CA GLY A 26 11.56 0.92 -1.42
C GLY A 26 12.81 0.06 -1.58
N LEU A 27 12.86 -0.78 -2.62
CA LEU A 27 14.05 -1.59 -2.91
C LEU A 27 15.25 -0.71 -3.26
N ALA A 28 15.07 0.34 -4.06
CA ALA A 28 16.13 1.28 -4.36
C ALA A 28 16.67 1.95 -3.08
N VAL A 29 15.81 2.28 -2.10
CA VAL A 29 16.26 2.80 -0.80
C VAL A 29 17.10 1.75 -0.06
N VAL A 30 16.64 0.50 0.01
CA VAL A 30 17.39 -0.61 0.64
C VAL A 30 18.77 -0.81 -0.01
N PHE A 31 18.86 -0.75 -1.34
CA PHE A 31 20.15 -0.92 -2.03
C PHE A 31 21.12 0.25 -1.88
N ASN A 32 20.63 1.45 -1.54
CA ASN A 32 21.42 2.67 -1.43
C ASN A 32 21.59 3.15 0.03
N SER A 33 21.17 2.37 1.02
CA SER A 33 21.27 2.72 2.44
C SER A 33 21.66 1.49 3.29
N GLU A 34 21.87 1.71 4.58
CA GLU A 34 22.10 0.63 5.55
C GLU A 34 20.79 -0.08 5.97
N ALA A 35 19.64 0.40 5.51
CA ALA A 35 18.35 -0.21 5.82
C ALA A 35 18.16 -1.54 5.08
N THR A 36 17.57 -2.52 5.76
CA THR A 36 17.16 -3.80 5.18
C THR A 36 15.69 -3.77 4.78
N VAL A 37 15.25 -4.76 4.01
CA VAL A 37 13.83 -4.96 3.65
C VAL A 37 12.91 -5.04 4.87
N ILE A 38 13.43 -5.50 6.03
CA ILE A 38 12.68 -5.64 7.28
C ILE A 38 12.73 -4.35 8.09
N SER A 39 13.88 -3.66 8.14
CA SER A 39 14.06 -2.48 8.97
C SER A 39 13.53 -1.18 8.34
N LEU A 40 13.34 -1.14 7.02
CA LEU A 40 12.72 -0.01 6.35
C LEU A 40 11.20 0.00 6.62
N THR A 41 10.78 0.72 7.65
CA THR A 41 9.36 0.85 8.04
C THR A 41 8.63 1.93 7.23
N ASN A 42 7.31 1.95 7.31
CA ASN A 42 6.48 3.04 6.75
C ASN A 42 6.88 4.40 7.28
N GLU A 43 7.16 4.48 8.59
CA GLU A 43 7.59 5.71 9.24
C GLU A 43 8.92 6.20 8.65
N LEU A 44 9.94 5.34 8.63
CA LEU A 44 11.28 5.70 8.15
C LEU A 44 11.26 6.10 6.66
N PHE A 45 10.57 5.30 5.83
CA PHE A 45 10.48 5.58 4.40
C PHE A 45 9.80 6.93 4.13
N LEU A 46 8.64 7.17 4.76
CA LEU A 46 7.87 8.38 4.50
C LEU A 46 8.51 9.62 5.13
N SER A 47 9.08 9.53 6.33
CA SER A 47 9.75 10.68 6.96
C SER A 47 10.97 11.14 6.16
N GLU A 48 11.71 10.22 5.54
CA GLU A 48 12.91 10.57 4.78
C GLU A 48 12.64 10.93 3.32
N LYS A 49 11.77 10.17 2.63
CA LYS A 49 11.58 10.31 1.17
C LYS A 49 10.39 11.19 0.80
N LEU A 50 9.39 11.30 1.68
CA LEU A 50 8.18 12.10 1.46
C LEU A 50 7.79 12.87 2.74
N PRO A 51 8.66 13.73 3.29
CA PRO A 51 8.46 14.37 4.60
C PRO A 51 7.18 15.22 4.67
N TRP A 52 6.81 15.89 3.57
CA TRP A 52 5.58 16.67 3.48
C TRP A 52 4.33 15.80 3.60
N PHE A 53 4.37 14.58 3.06
CA PHE A 53 3.25 13.65 3.11
C PHE A 53 3.19 13.01 4.50
N TYR A 54 4.34 12.62 5.04
CA TYR A 54 4.46 12.08 6.40
C TYR A 54 3.90 13.05 7.46
N SER A 55 4.26 14.34 7.40
CA SER A 55 3.79 15.34 8.36
C SER A 55 2.27 15.55 8.31
N TRP A 56 1.65 15.32 7.15
CA TRP A 56 0.21 15.41 6.99
C TRP A 56 -0.50 14.12 7.43
N ILE A 57 -0.03 12.95 7.00
CA ILE A 57 -0.76 11.70 7.22
C ILE A 57 -0.53 11.08 8.60
N ARG A 58 0.62 11.32 9.23
CA ARG A 58 0.90 10.73 10.55
C ARG A 58 -0.05 11.26 11.60
N PRO A 59 -0.19 12.58 11.84
CA PRO A 59 -1.16 13.08 12.82
C PRO A 59 -2.59 12.63 12.51
N PHE A 60 -2.95 12.59 11.22
CA PHE A 60 -4.27 12.13 10.78
C PHE A 60 -4.53 10.66 11.14
N SER A 61 -3.52 9.79 11.02
CA SER A 61 -3.65 8.39 11.41
C SER A 61 -3.90 8.19 12.92
N TYR A 62 -3.22 8.97 13.77
CA TYR A 62 -3.42 8.94 15.24
C TYR A 62 -4.73 9.62 15.66
N PHE A 63 -5.29 10.50 14.83
CA PHE A 63 -6.61 11.08 15.05
C PHE A 63 -7.75 10.08 14.80
N ILE A 64 -7.60 9.22 13.78
CA ILE A 64 -8.63 8.25 13.39
C ILE A 64 -8.53 6.94 14.19
N PHE A 65 -7.31 6.48 14.41
CA PHE A 65 -7.05 5.16 14.99
C PHE A 65 -6.52 5.26 16.42
N PRO A 66 -6.79 4.27 17.28
CA PRO A 66 -6.12 4.17 18.58
C PRO A 66 -4.60 4.14 18.44
N ASP A 67 -3.88 4.75 19.40
CA ASP A 67 -2.42 4.92 19.35
C ASP A 67 -1.65 3.63 19.07
N VAL A 68 -2.06 2.53 19.70
CA VAL A 68 -1.42 1.21 19.53
C VAL A 68 -1.54 0.73 18.08
N PHE A 69 -2.71 0.90 17.46
CA PHE A 69 -2.96 0.45 16.10
C PHE A 69 -2.25 1.34 15.07
N ALA A 70 -2.29 2.66 15.27
CA ALA A 70 -1.55 3.61 14.44
C ALA A 70 -0.04 3.30 14.48
N SER A 71 0.53 3.16 15.68
CA SER A 71 1.96 2.83 15.87
C SER A 71 2.33 1.52 15.18
N TRP A 72 1.45 0.52 15.24
CA TRP A 72 1.67 -0.75 14.55
C TRP A 72 1.72 -0.57 13.03
N ILE A 73 0.76 0.16 12.42
CA ILE A 73 0.75 0.45 10.96
C ILE A 73 2.06 1.12 10.52
N TRP A 74 2.52 2.09 11.29
CA TRP A 74 3.75 2.84 11.01
C TRP A 74 5.02 1.99 11.12
N SER A 75 4.98 0.95 11.94
CA SER A 75 6.10 0.03 12.16
C SER A 75 6.18 -1.11 11.14
N ILE A 76 5.18 -1.27 10.27
CA ILE A 76 5.17 -2.35 9.27
C ILE A 76 6.32 -2.15 8.26
N PRO A 77 7.07 -3.21 7.91
CA PRO A 77 8.08 -3.13 6.86
C PRO A 77 7.47 -2.68 5.52
N PHE A 78 8.01 -1.60 4.98
CA PHE A 78 7.46 -0.88 3.84
C PHE A 78 7.35 -1.80 2.60
N ASN A 79 8.47 -2.40 2.20
CA ASN A 79 8.51 -3.26 1.02
C ASN A 79 7.58 -4.47 1.12
N ILE A 80 7.54 -5.12 2.29
CA ILE A 80 6.75 -6.35 2.49
C ILE A 80 5.26 -6.04 2.33
N HIS A 81 4.74 -5.03 3.02
CA HIS A 81 3.31 -4.76 2.97
C HIS A 81 2.85 -4.15 1.65
N VAL A 82 3.67 -3.31 0.98
CA VAL A 82 3.35 -2.80 -0.36
C VAL A 82 3.26 -3.96 -1.36
N PHE A 83 4.21 -4.89 -1.30
CA PHE A 83 4.19 -6.09 -2.15
C PHE A 83 2.95 -6.94 -1.90
N LEU A 84 2.68 -7.31 -0.64
CA LEU A 84 1.53 -8.16 -0.30
C LEU A 84 0.21 -7.48 -0.70
N LYS A 85 0.04 -6.20 -0.35
CA LYS A 85 -1.16 -5.42 -0.73
C LYS A 85 -1.32 -5.40 -2.24
N GLY A 86 -0.23 -5.18 -2.99
CA GLY A 86 -0.31 -5.13 -4.44
C GLY A 86 -0.60 -6.46 -5.09
N PHE A 87 0.06 -7.52 -4.64
CA PHE A 87 -0.18 -8.89 -5.12
C PHE A 87 -1.65 -9.29 -4.90
N PHE A 88 -2.14 -9.20 -3.65
CA PHE A 88 -3.51 -9.60 -3.33
C PHE A 88 -4.57 -8.71 -3.97
N SER A 89 -4.36 -7.39 -4.01
CA SER A 89 -5.30 -6.46 -4.67
C SER A 89 -5.41 -6.76 -6.16
N THR A 90 -4.28 -6.92 -6.86
CA THR A 90 -4.27 -7.20 -8.30
C THR A 90 -4.96 -8.53 -8.59
N TRP A 91 -4.63 -9.57 -7.83
CA TRP A 91 -5.23 -10.90 -7.99
C TRP A 91 -6.74 -10.86 -7.75
N LEU A 92 -7.18 -10.17 -6.68
CA LEU A 92 -8.59 -9.99 -6.37
C LEU A 92 -9.31 -9.28 -7.52
N GLY A 93 -8.72 -8.21 -8.07
CA GLY A 93 -9.31 -7.47 -9.19
C GLY A 93 -9.44 -8.32 -10.46
N LEU A 94 -8.40 -9.07 -10.82
CA LEU A 94 -8.40 -9.97 -11.98
C LEU A 94 -9.40 -11.12 -11.83
N TRP A 95 -9.56 -11.64 -10.62
CA TRP A 95 -10.53 -12.69 -10.32
C TRP A 95 -11.98 -12.17 -10.30
N LEU A 96 -12.21 -11.00 -9.69
CA LEU A 96 -13.55 -10.44 -9.50
C LEU A 96 -14.15 -9.90 -10.81
N LEU A 97 -13.35 -9.25 -11.66
CA LEU A 97 -13.82 -8.62 -12.89
C LEU A 97 -14.62 -9.54 -13.83
N PRO A 98 -14.15 -10.75 -14.20
CA PRO A 98 -14.91 -11.64 -15.08
C PRO A 98 -16.18 -12.18 -14.42
N ILE A 99 -16.17 -12.39 -13.11
CA ILE A 99 -17.35 -12.85 -12.35
C ILE A 99 -18.41 -11.74 -12.34
N ALA A 100 -18.02 -10.52 -11.98
CA ALA A 100 -18.92 -9.37 -11.92
C ALA A 100 -19.53 -9.03 -13.28
N LYS A 101 -18.78 -9.17 -14.39
CA LYS A 101 -19.30 -8.94 -15.75
C LYS A 101 -20.39 -9.92 -16.16
N LYS A 102 -20.36 -11.15 -15.66
CA LYS A 102 -21.34 -12.22 -15.95
C LYS A 102 -22.59 -12.17 -15.08
N MET A 103 -22.62 -11.33 -14.05
CA MET A 103 -23.81 -11.17 -13.22
C MET A 103 -24.95 -10.53 -14.03
N PRO A 104 -26.21 -10.97 -13.82
CA PRO A 104 -27.38 -10.34 -14.42
C PRO A 104 -27.49 -8.86 -14.02
#